data_AF-A0AA38W898-F1
#
_entry.id   AF-A0AA38W898-F1
#
_cell.length_a   1.000
_cell.length_b   1.000
_cell.length_c   1.000
_cell.angle_alpha   90.00
_cell.angle_beta   90.00
_cell.angle_gamma   90.00
#
_symmetry.space_group_name_H-M   'P 1'
#
loop_
_entity.id
_entity.type
_entity.pdbx_description
1 polymer ?
#
loop_
_entity_poly.entity_id
_entity_poly.type
_entity_poly.pdbx_seq_one_letter_code
_entity_poly.pdbx_strand_id
1 'polypeptide(L)'
;MQRNEAANRWEWVLESNKIFSVRSLRQLIDAIHLPTADEETDWTGWIPSKANILLWRVLLNRLATKDNLLACGVSLSTTDCPMCLTNMENLDHLMALCSTTKVVNAYLRAWVDWWPTGTSSTQDFWMQICSSRGNPVHTKTTPIDFDLSSYTMLLYTVVLVSTLGGLLLLGAGGSVEASTVKVGNISKVEDAAYFHIYYGNTFKVIKNGFDGKSYLLIQNNTKMAAKTKYCTSRIKSFVIPLSNYSLDANYFPVSFFELLGLLPNMKGATTEMVASPCLLKLYNEGQIQMLNRSEPQEFSHYTAHFVQDNTNQQTQSCNFVTFVPVGEQDPLQRAEWIKYLGVFANMEVRANEIYDAITSNYKCLVNSAANKTKKFKPIVAWMELIDDAWSFTEEPYKLKYIEDAGGENIDASINKVTYNISINDDLEQLHAILCTVDVVIDGTFTPDPVSYNATSFLQNLNVDDQSCFGFLSYQSLWRHDKRVTNNVALDWYDGAVSQPQLVLADLIEVLFPSGNYTTTYFRNLVKEEPTTNIGPQNCDRDSLTAMEPTIVACT
;
A
#
# COMPACT_ATOMS: atom_id res chain seq x y z
N MET A 1 -49.23 21.85 2.02
CA MET A 1 -50.49 21.24 2.50
C MET A 1 -51.24 22.26 3.34
N GLN A 2 -52.57 22.22 3.31
CA GLN A 2 -53.41 23.07 4.17
C GLN A 2 -54.35 22.18 5.00
N ARG A 3 -54.56 22.52 6.28
CA ARG A 3 -55.47 21.77 7.15
C ARG A 3 -56.90 22.17 6.83
N ASN A 4 -57.73 21.19 6.47
CA ASN A 4 -59.17 21.37 6.32
C ASN A 4 -59.84 21.07 7.67
N GLU A 5 -60.31 22.12 8.36
CA GLU A 5 -60.88 21.98 9.71
C GLU A 5 -62.21 21.24 9.73
N ALA A 6 -63.01 21.33 8.67
CA ALA A 6 -64.30 20.64 8.58
C ALA A 6 -64.16 19.12 8.37
N ALA A 7 -63.10 18.69 7.67
CA ALA A 7 -62.81 17.27 7.41
C ALA A 7 -61.71 16.69 8.32
N ASN A 8 -61.17 17.51 9.25
CA ASN A 8 -60.05 17.22 10.15
C ASN A 8 -58.88 16.46 9.49
N ARG A 9 -58.49 16.85 8.27
CA ARG A 9 -57.38 16.25 7.52
C ARG A 9 -56.56 17.28 6.76
N TRP A 10 -55.35 16.92 6.38
CA TRP A 10 -54.47 17.75 5.53
C TRP A 10 -54.77 17.49 4.06
N GLU A 11 -54.96 18.56 3.28
CA GLU A 11 -55.23 18.49 1.84
C GLU A 11 -54.07 19.10 1.04
N TRP A 12 -53.75 18.47 -0.09
CA TRP A 12 -52.78 19.00 -1.04
C TRP A 12 -53.42 20.11 -1.88
N VAL A 13 -52.76 21.27 -1.94
CA VAL A 13 -53.34 22.48 -2.56
C VAL A 13 -52.79 22.75 -3.97
N LEU A 14 -51.77 22.00 -4.42
CA LEU A 14 -51.19 22.20 -5.75
C LEU A 14 -51.94 21.46 -6.87
N GLU A 15 -52.82 20.52 -6.52
CA GLU A 15 -53.63 19.78 -7.48
C GLU A 15 -55.11 19.76 -7.05
N SER A 16 -56.01 19.81 -8.05
CA SER A 16 -57.46 19.86 -7.82
C SER A 16 -58.04 18.58 -7.20
N ASN A 17 -57.35 17.44 -7.37
CA ASN A 17 -57.72 16.16 -6.77
C ASN A 17 -57.43 16.10 -5.25
N LYS A 18 -56.74 17.11 -4.70
CA LYS A 18 -56.36 17.24 -3.29
C LYS A 18 -55.45 16.14 -2.74
N ILE A 19 -54.87 15.31 -3.61
CA ILE A 19 -53.98 14.20 -3.26
C ILE A 19 -52.54 14.67 -3.39
N PHE A 20 -51.70 14.27 -2.43
CA PHE A 20 -50.28 14.58 -2.49
C PHE A 20 -49.61 13.88 -3.68
N SER A 21 -48.82 14.64 -4.43
CA SER A 21 -48.04 14.15 -5.56
C SER A 21 -46.66 14.77 -5.51
N VAL A 22 -45.63 13.93 -5.48
CA VAL A 22 -44.22 14.36 -5.54
C VAL A 22 -43.96 15.16 -6.82
N ARG A 23 -44.66 14.83 -7.91
CA ARG A 23 -44.53 15.52 -9.21
C ARG A 23 -44.93 16.99 -9.14
N SER A 24 -46.09 17.33 -8.57
CA SER A 24 -46.54 18.73 -8.48
C SER A 24 -45.73 19.53 -7.46
N LEU A 25 -45.30 18.91 -6.35
CA LEU A 25 -44.36 19.55 -5.43
C LEU A 25 -43.04 19.88 -6.14
N ARG A 26 -42.51 18.92 -6.90
CA ARG A 26 -41.23 19.08 -7.60
C ARG A 26 -41.31 20.18 -8.66
N GLN A 27 -42.39 20.23 -9.44
CA GLN A 27 -42.61 21.28 -10.44
C GLN A 27 -42.66 22.68 -9.82
N LEU A 28 -43.29 22.84 -8.66
CA LEU A 28 -43.32 24.13 -7.95
C LEU A 28 -41.92 24.52 -7.44
N ILE A 29 -41.18 23.57 -6.84
CA ILE A 29 -39.81 23.81 -6.37
C ILE A 29 -38.91 24.19 -7.53
N ASP A 30 -38.98 23.45 -8.65
CA ASP A 30 -38.17 23.70 -9.84
C ASP A 30 -38.52 25.07 -10.46
N ALA A 31 -39.79 25.46 -10.49
CA ALA A 31 -40.23 26.78 -10.95
C ALA A 31 -39.75 27.94 -10.05
N ILE A 32 -39.49 27.70 -8.77
CA ILE A 32 -38.97 28.70 -7.82
C ILE A 32 -37.43 28.74 -7.85
N HIS A 33 -36.75 27.62 -8.11
CA HIS A 33 -35.31 27.49 -7.92
C HIS A 33 -34.48 27.47 -9.20
N LEU A 34 -35.05 27.15 -10.36
CA LEU A 34 -34.29 27.09 -11.60
C LEU A 34 -34.48 28.38 -12.40
N PRO A 35 -33.39 29.09 -12.78
CA PRO A 35 -33.51 30.19 -13.72
C PRO A 35 -34.02 29.65 -15.06
N THR A 36 -35.00 30.32 -15.66
CA THR A 36 -35.41 30.05 -17.04
C THR A 36 -34.21 30.33 -17.95
N ALA A 37 -33.55 29.28 -18.44
CA ALA A 37 -32.54 29.39 -19.48
C ALA A 37 -33.23 29.36 -20.84
N ASP A 38 -32.88 30.31 -21.73
CA ASP A 38 -33.54 30.54 -23.01
C ASP A 38 -33.26 29.47 -24.09
N GLU A 39 -32.39 28.48 -23.83
CA GLU A 39 -32.13 27.39 -24.78
C GLU A 39 -32.21 26.01 -24.11
N GLU A 40 -33.11 25.16 -24.61
CA GLU A 40 -33.19 23.75 -24.23
C GLU A 40 -31.90 23.02 -24.67
N THR A 41 -31.27 22.29 -23.75
CA THR A 41 -30.12 21.44 -24.09
C THR A 41 -30.61 20.18 -24.80
N ASP A 42 -30.27 20.04 -26.08
CA ASP A 42 -30.56 18.84 -26.87
C ASP A 42 -29.68 17.66 -26.44
N TRP A 43 -30.24 16.75 -25.64
CA TRP A 43 -29.56 15.55 -25.18
C TRP A 43 -29.46 14.50 -26.30
N THR A 44 -28.26 13.98 -26.53
CA THR A 44 -28.03 12.98 -27.59
C THR A 44 -28.25 11.56 -27.05
N GLY A 45 -29.33 10.90 -27.50
CA GLY A 45 -29.76 9.61 -26.93
C GLY A 45 -28.90 8.39 -27.27
N TRP A 46 -27.89 8.52 -28.13
CA TRP A 46 -27.00 7.41 -28.52
C TRP A 46 -25.66 7.40 -27.77
N ILE A 47 -25.36 8.45 -26.99
CA ILE A 47 -24.18 8.49 -26.12
C ILE A 47 -24.60 8.34 -24.65
N PRO A 48 -23.73 7.79 -23.78
CA PRO A 48 -24.03 7.63 -22.36
C PRO A 48 -24.36 8.96 -21.67
N SER A 49 -25.24 8.93 -20.65
CA SER A 49 -25.69 10.11 -19.90
C SER A 49 -24.53 10.95 -19.33
N LYS A 50 -23.41 10.31 -18.98
CA LYS A 50 -22.20 10.98 -18.50
C LYS A 50 -21.49 11.83 -19.59
N ALA A 51 -21.49 11.36 -20.85
CA ALA A 51 -20.97 12.12 -21.98
C ALA A 51 -21.80 13.37 -22.24
N ASN A 52 -23.10 13.18 -22.15
CA ASN A 52 -24.12 14.19 -22.25
C ASN A 52 -23.93 15.29 -21.17
N ILE A 53 -23.62 14.93 -19.92
CA ILE A 53 -23.32 15.92 -18.85
C ILE A 53 -22.01 16.67 -19.12
N LEU A 54 -20.98 15.95 -19.59
CA LEU A 54 -19.72 16.58 -19.98
C LEU A 54 -19.93 17.57 -21.12
N LEU A 55 -20.73 17.20 -22.13
CA LEU A 55 -21.12 18.06 -23.24
C LEU A 55 -21.81 19.34 -22.75
N TRP A 56 -22.80 19.21 -21.87
CA TRP A 56 -23.48 20.37 -21.29
C TRP A 56 -22.50 21.33 -20.58
N ARG A 57 -21.55 20.79 -19.80
CA ARG A 57 -20.51 21.62 -19.14
C ARG A 57 -19.58 22.30 -20.14
N VAL A 58 -19.23 21.60 -21.21
CA VAL A 58 -18.36 22.11 -22.28
C VAL A 58 -19.03 23.26 -23.03
N LEU A 59 -20.30 23.09 -23.45
CA LEU A 59 -21.06 24.12 -24.16
C LEU A 59 -21.24 25.39 -23.32
N LEU A 60 -21.28 25.26 -21.99
CA LEU A 60 -21.34 26.40 -21.07
C LEU A 60 -19.96 26.99 -20.72
N ASN A 61 -18.88 26.50 -21.31
CA ASN A 61 -17.49 26.83 -20.95
C ASN A 61 -17.23 26.71 -19.43
N ARG A 62 -17.71 25.63 -18.81
CA ARG A 62 -17.62 25.37 -17.35
C ARG A 62 -16.62 24.28 -16.99
N LEU A 63 -15.64 24.03 -17.86
CA LEU A 63 -14.50 23.18 -17.50
C LEU A 63 -13.44 24.01 -16.77
N ALA A 64 -12.70 23.33 -15.88
CA ALA A 64 -11.60 23.94 -15.12
C ALA A 64 -10.32 24.08 -15.97
N THR A 65 -10.46 24.65 -17.17
CA THR A 65 -9.33 25.08 -18.00
C THR A 65 -8.60 26.24 -17.33
N LYS A 66 -7.31 26.43 -17.63
CA LYS A 66 -6.50 27.44 -16.92
C LYS A 66 -7.00 28.86 -17.13
N ASP A 67 -7.57 29.18 -18.29
CA ASP A 67 -8.23 30.46 -18.53
C ASP A 67 -9.43 30.70 -17.60
N ASN A 68 -10.29 29.69 -17.42
CA ASN A 68 -11.43 29.75 -16.51
C ASN A 68 -10.99 29.79 -15.03
N LEU A 69 -9.94 29.06 -14.66
CA LEU A 69 -9.38 29.12 -13.31
C LEU A 69 -8.81 30.50 -12.98
N LEU A 70 -8.11 31.13 -13.92
CA LEU A 70 -7.63 32.51 -13.79
C LEU A 70 -8.79 33.50 -13.68
N ALA A 71 -9.84 33.34 -14.49
CA ALA A 71 -11.03 34.17 -14.42
C ALA A 71 -11.76 34.05 -13.06
N CYS A 72 -11.65 32.88 -12.40
CA CYS A 72 -12.15 32.65 -11.04
C CYS A 72 -11.19 33.13 -9.93
N GLY A 73 -10.07 33.79 -10.26
CA GLY A 73 -9.12 34.35 -9.28
C GLY A 73 -8.12 33.33 -8.72
N VAL A 74 -7.99 32.14 -9.33
CA VAL A 74 -6.98 31.15 -8.95
C VAL A 74 -5.61 31.57 -9.50
N SER A 75 -4.62 31.71 -8.63
CA SER A 75 -3.24 32.00 -9.04
C SER A 75 -2.56 30.74 -9.63
N LEU A 76 -2.11 30.82 -10.87
CA LEU A 76 -1.44 29.74 -11.59
C LEU A 76 -0.01 30.14 -11.96
N SER A 77 0.93 29.20 -11.83
CA SER A 77 2.34 29.42 -12.19
C SER A 77 2.57 29.52 -13.71
N THR A 78 1.72 28.88 -14.52
CA THR A 78 1.72 28.98 -15.98
C THR A 78 0.30 28.89 -16.54
N THR A 79 0.06 29.59 -17.64
CA THR A 79 -1.24 29.53 -18.38
C THR A 79 -1.21 28.55 -19.56
N ASP A 80 -0.03 28.01 -19.86
CA ASP A 80 0.18 27.13 -21.01
C ASP A 80 -0.51 25.78 -20.83
N CYS A 81 -1.04 25.25 -21.93
CA CYS A 81 -1.68 23.95 -22.00
C CYS A 81 -0.70 22.84 -21.60
N PRO A 82 -1.05 21.98 -20.63
CA PRO A 82 -0.21 20.84 -20.20
C PRO A 82 0.00 19.82 -21.33
N MET A 83 -0.94 19.83 -22.28
CA MET A 83 -0.88 19.45 -23.70
C MET A 83 0.45 19.56 -24.44
N CYS A 84 0.60 20.76 -24.97
CA CYS A 84 1.54 21.13 -26.01
C CYS A 84 2.58 22.12 -25.47
N LEU A 85 2.40 22.62 -24.24
CA LEU A 85 3.28 23.56 -23.55
C LEU A 85 3.59 24.84 -24.35
N THR A 86 2.76 25.19 -25.33
CA THR A 86 3.06 26.27 -26.30
C THR A 86 1.97 27.33 -26.41
N ASN A 87 0.72 27.02 -26.06
CA ASN A 87 -0.39 27.95 -26.13
C ASN A 87 -1.20 27.89 -24.84
N MET A 88 -1.94 28.95 -24.53
CA MET A 88 -2.82 29.03 -23.36
C MET A 88 -3.87 27.92 -23.36
N GLU A 89 -4.11 27.31 -22.20
CA GLU A 89 -5.18 26.32 -22.03
C GLU A 89 -6.55 27.01 -21.96
N ASN A 90 -7.24 27.03 -23.10
CA ASN A 90 -8.66 27.32 -23.19
C ASN A 90 -9.39 26.15 -23.85
N LEU A 91 -10.72 26.20 -23.84
CA LEU A 91 -11.57 25.11 -24.31
C LEU A 91 -11.32 24.75 -25.79
N ASP A 92 -11.25 25.74 -26.67
CA ASP A 92 -10.99 25.53 -28.10
C ASP A 92 -9.60 24.97 -28.36
N HIS A 93 -8.61 25.43 -27.58
CA HIS A 93 -7.27 24.87 -27.61
C HIS A 93 -7.29 23.41 -27.19
N LEU A 94 -7.90 23.08 -26.06
CA LEU A 94 -7.93 21.73 -25.51
C LEU A 94 -8.63 20.73 -26.45
N MET A 95 -9.74 21.13 -27.08
CA MET A 95 -10.63 20.23 -27.81
C MET A 95 -10.36 20.18 -29.33
N ALA A 96 -9.87 21.27 -29.93
CA ALA A 96 -9.76 21.37 -31.40
C ALA A 96 -8.39 21.84 -31.91
N LEU A 97 -7.73 22.78 -31.21
CA LEU A 97 -6.57 23.47 -31.79
C LEU A 97 -5.21 22.96 -31.31
N CYS A 98 -5.13 22.28 -30.16
CA CYS A 98 -3.90 21.72 -29.60
C CYS A 98 -3.27 20.72 -30.57
N SER A 99 -1.97 20.86 -30.81
CA SER A 99 -1.20 19.95 -31.67
C SER A 99 -1.30 18.50 -31.19
N THR A 100 -1.25 18.27 -29.88
CA THR A 100 -1.40 16.95 -29.26
C THR A 100 -2.82 16.41 -29.46
N THR A 101 -3.85 17.23 -29.27
CA THR A 101 -5.25 16.84 -29.50
C THR A 101 -5.51 16.47 -30.96
N LYS A 102 -4.94 17.20 -31.92
CA LYS A 102 -5.05 16.87 -33.36
C LYS A 102 -4.47 15.50 -33.70
N VAL A 103 -3.36 15.11 -33.07
CA VAL A 103 -2.77 13.77 -33.23
C VAL A 103 -3.70 12.70 -32.66
N VAL A 104 -4.22 12.89 -31.44
CA VAL A 104 -5.19 11.96 -30.82
C VAL A 104 -6.44 11.80 -31.70
N ASN A 105 -6.97 12.91 -32.23
CA ASN A 105 -8.11 12.90 -33.13
C ASN A 105 -7.83 12.12 -34.43
N ALA A 106 -6.63 12.23 -35.00
CA ALA A 106 -6.24 11.45 -36.18
C ALA A 106 -6.21 9.93 -35.90
N TYR A 107 -5.74 9.52 -34.71
CA TYR A 107 -5.79 8.12 -34.28
C TYR A 107 -7.23 7.63 -34.07
N LEU A 108 -8.06 8.44 -33.41
CA LEU A 108 -9.47 8.10 -33.20
C LEU A 108 -10.22 8.01 -34.52
N ARG A 109 -9.91 8.84 -35.53
CA ARG A 109 -10.44 8.70 -36.88
C ARG A 109 -10.04 7.39 -37.55
N ALA A 110 -8.80 6.95 -37.35
CA ALA A 110 -8.32 5.68 -37.88
C ALA A 110 -9.00 4.47 -37.19
N TRP A 111 -9.45 4.64 -35.94
CA TRP A 111 -10.13 3.59 -35.18
C TRP A 111 -11.64 3.56 -35.42
N VAL A 112 -12.25 4.75 -35.43
CA VAL A 112 -13.66 4.95 -35.68
C VAL A 112 -13.78 5.99 -36.79
N ASP A 113 -14.01 5.50 -38.01
CA ASP A 113 -14.01 6.24 -39.30
C ASP A 113 -14.84 7.53 -39.35
N TRP A 114 -15.57 7.88 -38.29
CA TRP A 114 -16.43 9.04 -38.16
C TRP A 114 -15.89 10.13 -37.21
N TRP A 115 -14.79 9.91 -36.49
CA TRP A 115 -14.26 10.89 -35.52
C TRP A 115 -13.83 12.22 -36.19
N PRO A 116 -14.03 13.41 -35.59
CA PRO A 116 -13.60 14.67 -36.19
C PRO A 116 -12.08 14.89 -36.13
N THR A 117 -11.47 15.42 -37.19
CA THR A 117 -10.01 15.70 -37.25
C THR A 117 -9.64 17.10 -37.73
N GLY A 118 -10.58 17.83 -38.33
CA GLY A 118 -10.35 19.12 -38.99
C GLY A 118 -11.14 20.27 -38.38
N THR A 119 -11.28 20.29 -37.05
CA THR A 119 -12.18 21.23 -36.36
C THR A 119 -11.45 22.49 -35.92
N SER A 120 -12.16 23.61 -36.00
CA SER A 120 -11.63 24.94 -35.70
C SER A 120 -12.03 25.49 -34.32
N SER A 121 -13.03 24.87 -33.69
CA SER A 121 -13.51 25.22 -32.34
C SER A 121 -14.12 24.00 -31.65
N THR A 122 -14.37 24.13 -30.37
CA THR A 122 -15.08 23.11 -29.57
C THR A 122 -16.50 22.89 -30.07
N GLN A 123 -17.17 23.98 -30.48
CA GLN A 123 -18.52 23.90 -31.03
C GLN A 123 -18.54 23.13 -32.36
N ASP A 124 -17.58 23.41 -33.24
CA ASP A 124 -17.42 22.71 -34.53
C ASP A 124 -17.08 21.22 -34.31
N PHE A 125 -16.18 20.93 -33.37
CA PHE A 125 -15.83 19.55 -32.97
C PHE A 125 -17.07 18.76 -32.53
N TRP A 126 -17.95 19.38 -31.74
CA TRP A 126 -19.19 18.75 -31.31
C TRP A 126 -20.28 18.67 -32.36
N MET A 127 -20.44 19.70 -33.19
CA MET A 127 -21.38 19.63 -34.31
C MET A 127 -21.05 18.46 -35.23
N GLN A 128 -19.77 18.19 -35.47
CA GLN A 128 -19.35 17.05 -36.28
C GLN A 128 -19.69 15.71 -35.62
N ILE A 129 -19.52 15.55 -34.30
CA ILE A 129 -19.97 14.35 -33.56
C ILE A 129 -21.49 14.21 -33.57
N CYS A 130 -22.23 15.29 -33.38
CA CYS A 130 -23.69 15.26 -33.41
C CYS A 130 -24.22 14.94 -34.81
N SER A 131 -23.51 15.36 -35.87
CA SER A 131 -23.87 15.12 -37.27
C SER A 131 -23.52 13.72 -37.79
N SER A 132 -22.65 12.97 -37.11
CA SER A 132 -22.33 11.57 -37.49
C SER A 132 -23.48 10.59 -37.20
N ARG A 133 -24.60 11.10 -36.67
CA ARG A 133 -25.87 10.43 -36.42
C ARG A 133 -26.45 9.88 -37.73
N GLY A 134 -26.44 8.55 -37.89
CA GLY A 134 -27.17 7.85 -38.96
C GLY A 134 -26.36 6.93 -39.88
N ASN A 135 -25.06 6.71 -39.65
CA ASN A 135 -24.28 5.78 -40.49
C ASN A 135 -24.49 4.31 -40.03
N PRO A 136 -24.96 3.38 -40.89
CA PRO A 136 -25.32 2.02 -40.48
C PRO A 136 -24.15 1.15 -39.99
N VAL A 137 -22.91 1.60 -40.22
CA VAL A 137 -21.67 0.93 -39.79
C VAL A 137 -21.55 0.87 -38.26
N HIS A 138 -22.23 1.73 -37.51
CA HIS A 138 -22.13 1.79 -36.05
C HIS A 138 -22.95 0.74 -35.29
N THR A 139 -23.65 -0.15 -35.99
CA THR A 139 -24.50 -1.19 -35.36
C THR A 139 -24.09 -2.63 -35.66
N LYS A 140 -23.00 -2.85 -36.44
CA LYS A 140 -22.56 -4.21 -36.82
C LYS A 140 -21.04 -4.40 -36.77
N THR A 141 -20.47 -4.35 -35.57
CA THR A 141 -19.24 -5.10 -35.25
C THR A 141 -19.36 -5.66 -33.83
N THR A 142 -19.79 -6.92 -33.76
CA THR A 142 -19.70 -7.91 -32.66
C THR A 142 -20.20 -7.54 -31.24
N PRO A 143 -20.98 -8.43 -30.59
CA PRO A 143 -21.39 -8.25 -29.20
C PRO A 143 -20.18 -8.53 -28.29
N ILE A 144 -19.64 -7.49 -27.70
CA ILE A 144 -18.85 -7.62 -26.48
C ILE A 144 -19.84 -7.32 -25.35
N ASP A 145 -20.02 -8.29 -24.45
CA ASP A 145 -20.80 -8.10 -23.23
C ASP A 145 -20.32 -6.84 -22.50
N PHE A 146 -21.20 -5.83 -22.50
CA PHE A 146 -21.06 -4.61 -21.74
C PHE A 146 -21.41 -4.90 -20.27
N ASP A 147 -20.52 -5.61 -19.58
CA ASP A 147 -20.56 -5.72 -18.11
C ASP A 147 -19.22 -5.36 -17.46
N LEU A 148 -18.64 -4.26 -17.96
CA LEU A 148 -17.59 -3.51 -17.28
C LEU A 148 -18.11 -2.09 -17.13
N SER A 149 -18.35 -1.71 -15.87
CA SER A 149 -18.93 -0.45 -15.44
C SER A 149 -18.50 0.74 -16.32
N SER A 150 -19.50 1.47 -16.77
CA SER A 150 -19.51 2.65 -17.65
C SER A 150 -18.72 3.87 -17.11
N TYR A 151 -17.45 3.65 -16.80
CA TYR A 151 -16.43 4.63 -16.44
C TYR A 151 -15.29 4.65 -17.46
N THR A 152 -15.00 3.52 -18.12
CA THR A 152 -13.78 3.36 -18.93
C THR A 152 -13.82 3.98 -20.32
N MET A 153 -14.97 4.27 -20.96
CA MET A 153 -14.92 4.79 -22.34
C MET A 153 -14.92 6.33 -22.45
N LEU A 154 -15.46 7.03 -21.45
CA LEU A 154 -15.49 8.50 -21.42
C LEU A 154 -14.38 9.13 -20.59
N LEU A 155 -13.75 8.36 -19.69
CA LEU A 155 -12.46 8.74 -19.13
C LEU A 155 -11.37 8.73 -20.20
N TYR A 156 -11.49 7.95 -21.27
CA TYR A 156 -10.47 7.95 -22.33
C TYR A 156 -10.38 9.30 -23.06
N THR A 157 -11.48 10.02 -23.31
CA THR A 157 -11.40 11.31 -24.03
C THR A 157 -10.87 12.47 -23.19
N VAL A 158 -10.92 12.38 -21.84
CA VAL A 158 -10.40 13.42 -20.93
C VAL A 158 -9.04 13.02 -20.32
N VAL A 159 -8.76 11.73 -20.16
CA VAL A 159 -7.48 11.22 -19.62
C VAL A 159 -6.41 11.05 -20.71
N LEU A 160 -6.79 10.79 -21.98
CA LEU A 160 -5.83 10.78 -23.09
C LEU A 160 -5.24 12.18 -23.37
N VAL A 161 -5.92 13.25 -22.98
CA VAL A 161 -5.46 14.64 -23.12
C VAL A 161 -4.70 15.13 -21.87
N SER A 162 -4.17 14.23 -21.03
CA SER A 162 -3.18 14.58 -19.99
C SER A 162 -2.05 13.57 -19.84
N THR A 163 -2.10 12.44 -20.55
CA THR A 163 -1.15 11.32 -20.35
C THR A 163 -0.42 10.87 -21.62
N LEU A 164 -0.61 11.52 -22.76
CA LEU A 164 0.07 11.19 -24.03
C LEU A 164 1.03 12.27 -24.56
N GLY A 165 1.65 13.02 -23.65
CA GLY A 165 2.89 13.77 -23.94
C GLY A 165 4.15 12.90 -23.98
N GLY A 166 4.05 11.60 -23.66
CA GLY A 166 5.19 10.69 -23.53
C GLY A 166 5.42 9.72 -24.70
N LEU A 167 4.52 9.67 -25.68
CA LEU A 167 4.62 8.75 -26.83
C LEU A 167 4.44 9.52 -28.14
N LEU A 168 5.53 10.10 -28.67
CA LEU A 168 5.83 10.33 -30.10
C LEU A 168 6.99 11.32 -30.26
N LEU A 169 8.19 10.91 -29.84
CA LEU A 169 9.46 11.44 -30.37
C LEU A 169 10.40 10.28 -30.70
N LEU A 170 9.99 9.41 -31.62
CA LEU A 170 10.90 8.55 -32.38
C LEU A 170 10.37 8.39 -33.80
N GLY A 171 10.89 9.22 -34.69
CA GLY A 171 10.57 9.21 -36.10
C GLY A 171 11.53 10.06 -36.93
N ALA A 172 12.84 9.84 -36.77
CA ALA A 172 13.85 10.06 -37.82
C ALA A 172 15.25 9.60 -37.36
N GLY A 173 15.75 8.54 -38.01
CA GLY A 173 17.15 8.28 -38.38
C GLY A 173 18.27 8.37 -37.34
N GLY A 174 18.89 7.23 -37.03
CA GLY A 174 20.25 7.17 -36.46
C GLY A 174 20.43 6.03 -35.45
N SER A 175 20.98 4.90 -35.91
CA SER A 175 21.27 3.69 -35.14
C SER A 175 22.30 3.90 -34.02
N VAL A 176 21.87 3.72 -32.76
CA VAL A 176 22.70 3.22 -31.67
C VAL A 176 21.78 2.36 -30.79
N GLU A 177 22.00 1.04 -30.74
CA GLU A 177 21.24 0.13 -29.89
C GLU A 177 21.44 0.48 -28.41
N ALA A 178 20.39 1.04 -27.79
CA ALA A 178 20.27 1.10 -26.34
C ALA A 178 19.80 -0.28 -25.85
N SER A 179 20.43 -0.81 -24.81
CA SER A 179 20.02 -2.07 -24.19
C SER A 179 18.59 -1.95 -23.65
N THR A 180 17.66 -2.65 -24.29
CA THR A 180 16.28 -2.81 -23.82
C THR A 180 16.28 -3.54 -22.48
N VAL A 181 15.41 -3.15 -21.54
CA VAL A 181 15.08 -4.01 -20.39
C VAL A 181 14.53 -5.32 -20.98
N LYS A 182 15.26 -6.43 -20.86
CA LYS A 182 14.75 -7.73 -21.30
C LYS A 182 13.49 -8.04 -20.47
N VAL A 183 12.33 -8.01 -21.11
CA VAL A 183 10.97 -8.21 -20.54
C VAL A 183 10.76 -9.59 -19.88
N GLY A 184 11.80 -10.44 -19.79
CA GLY A 184 11.70 -11.78 -19.21
C GLY A 184 11.76 -11.85 -17.68
N ASN A 185 12.42 -10.90 -17.02
CA ASN A 185 12.69 -10.97 -15.57
C ASN A 185 11.90 -9.90 -14.82
N ILE A 186 10.58 -10.04 -14.76
CA ILE A 186 9.69 -9.10 -14.06
C ILE A 186 9.20 -9.71 -12.74
N SER A 187 8.96 -8.85 -11.74
CA SER A 187 8.27 -9.21 -10.51
C SER A 187 6.81 -8.80 -10.61
N LYS A 188 5.92 -9.77 -10.51
CA LYS A 188 4.49 -9.54 -10.37
C LYS A 188 4.16 -9.50 -8.88
N VAL A 189 3.47 -8.45 -8.44
CA VAL A 189 2.97 -8.30 -7.07
C VAL A 189 1.60 -8.96 -7.01
N GLU A 190 1.42 -9.95 -6.13
CA GLU A 190 0.20 -10.75 -6.04
C GLU A 190 -0.53 -10.59 -4.70
N ASP A 191 0.22 -10.47 -3.61
CA ASP A 191 -0.30 -10.46 -2.25
C ASP A 191 -0.32 -9.02 -1.69
N ALA A 192 0.80 -8.30 -1.74
CA ALA A 192 0.98 -6.97 -1.15
C ALA A 192 -0.02 -5.94 -1.71
N ALA A 193 -0.68 -5.23 -0.79
CA ALA A 193 -1.75 -4.30 -1.14
C ALA A 193 -1.24 -2.88 -1.39
N TYR A 194 -0.12 -2.50 -0.78
CA TYR A 194 0.32 -1.10 -0.72
C TYR A 194 1.46 -0.75 -1.67
N PHE A 195 1.81 -1.63 -2.62
CA PHE A 195 2.63 -1.19 -3.76
C PHE A 195 2.30 -1.93 -5.05
N HIS A 196 2.59 -1.26 -6.17
CA HIS A 196 2.47 -1.86 -7.49
C HIS A 196 3.69 -1.55 -8.34
N ILE A 197 4.16 -2.54 -9.10
CA ILE A 197 5.30 -2.40 -10.00
C ILE A 197 4.80 -2.34 -11.44
N TYR A 198 5.31 -1.39 -12.21
CA TYR A 198 5.06 -1.24 -13.64
C TYR A 198 6.39 -1.27 -14.39
N TYR A 199 6.43 -2.03 -15.48
CA TYR A 199 7.62 -2.18 -16.31
C TYR A 199 7.41 -1.45 -17.64
N GLY A 200 8.29 -0.49 -17.93
CA GLY A 200 8.46 0.08 -19.26
C GLY A 200 9.69 -0.50 -19.96
N ASN A 201 9.89 -0.12 -21.22
CA ASN A 201 11.01 -0.64 -22.03
C ASN A 201 12.39 -0.25 -21.49
N THR A 202 12.49 0.90 -20.80
CA THR A 202 13.77 1.49 -20.33
C THR A 202 13.72 1.96 -18.87
N PHE A 203 12.59 1.81 -18.21
CA PHE A 203 12.36 2.26 -16.85
C PHE A 203 11.38 1.35 -16.13
N LYS A 204 11.37 1.42 -14.80
CA LYS A 204 10.41 0.75 -13.94
C LYS A 204 9.72 1.82 -13.09
N VAL A 205 8.49 1.60 -12.67
CA VAL A 205 7.79 2.51 -11.75
C VAL A 205 7.24 1.70 -10.61
N ILE A 206 7.51 2.12 -9.38
CA ILE A 206 6.82 1.61 -8.22
C ILE A 206 5.84 2.68 -7.74
N LYS A 207 4.55 2.35 -7.65
CA LYS A 207 3.58 3.17 -6.94
C LYS A 207 3.50 2.68 -5.51
N ASN A 208 3.79 3.54 -4.55
CA ASN A 208 3.72 3.23 -3.12
C ASN A 208 2.45 3.86 -2.54
N GLY A 209 1.62 3.03 -1.93
CA GLY A 209 0.33 3.39 -1.34
C GLY A 209 0.46 4.09 0.01
N PHE A 210 1.54 3.87 0.76
CA PHE A 210 1.75 4.47 2.09
C PHE A 210 2.11 5.95 2.04
N ASP A 211 2.95 6.36 1.08
CA ASP A 211 3.34 7.76 0.91
C ASP A 211 2.65 8.44 -0.30
N GLY A 212 1.90 7.68 -1.10
CA GLY A 212 1.24 8.15 -2.31
C GLY A 212 2.18 8.53 -3.45
N LYS A 213 3.47 8.17 -3.36
CA LYS A 213 4.49 8.55 -4.36
C LYS A 213 4.71 7.46 -5.39
N SER A 214 5.20 7.89 -6.54
CA SER A 214 5.69 7.04 -7.62
C SER A 214 7.21 7.15 -7.71
N TYR A 215 7.88 6.02 -7.56
CA TYR A 215 9.32 5.88 -7.69
C TYR A 215 9.65 5.49 -9.12
N LEU A 216 10.18 6.43 -9.90
CA LEU A 216 10.62 6.19 -11.27
C LEU A 216 12.07 5.68 -11.27
N LEU A 217 12.27 4.47 -11.73
CA LEU A 217 13.56 3.79 -11.70
C LEU A 217 14.12 3.70 -13.12
N ILE A 218 15.24 4.38 -13.35
CA ILE A 218 15.84 4.57 -14.66
C ILE A 218 17.12 3.73 -14.73
N GLN A 219 17.27 2.91 -15.78
CA GLN A 219 18.47 2.11 -15.96
C GLN A 219 19.71 3.00 -16.18
N ASN A 220 20.80 2.69 -15.48
CA ASN A 220 22.05 3.47 -15.50
C ASN A 220 22.70 3.62 -16.89
N ASN A 221 22.42 2.69 -17.80
CA ASN A 221 22.94 2.65 -19.16
C ASN A 221 22.10 3.47 -20.16
N THR A 222 21.05 4.17 -19.70
CA THR A 222 20.18 4.98 -20.57
C THR A 222 20.64 6.43 -20.65
N LYS A 223 20.38 7.08 -21.79
CA LYS A 223 20.60 8.52 -21.95
C LYS A 223 19.81 9.37 -20.94
N MET A 224 18.69 8.83 -20.42
CA MET A 224 17.86 9.51 -19.41
C MET A 224 18.53 9.57 -18.04
N ALA A 225 19.32 8.55 -17.66
CA ALA A 225 19.97 8.49 -16.35
C ALA A 225 20.92 9.69 -16.10
N ALA A 226 21.59 10.18 -17.14
CA ALA A 226 22.52 11.31 -17.04
C ALA A 226 21.84 12.69 -17.03
N LYS A 227 20.57 12.79 -17.45
CA LYS A 227 19.91 14.08 -17.74
C LYS A 227 18.68 14.37 -16.90
N THR A 228 18.14 13.37 -16.19
CA THR A 228 16.78 13.46 -15.67
C THR A 228 16.73 13.09 -14.20
N LYS A 229 16.56 14.10 -13.35
CA LYS A 229 16.22 13.94 -11.94
C LYS A 229 14.83 14.50 -11.71
N TYR A 230 13.83 13.62 -11.69
CA TYR A 230 12.48 14.00 -11.31
C TYR A 230 12.36 14.00 -9.79
N CYS A 231 12.01 15.14 -9.25
CA CYS A 231 11.70 15.30 -7.84
C CYS A 231 10.55 16.27 -7.72
N THR A 232 9.36 15.69 -7.53
CA THR A 232 8.12 16.41 -7.30
C THR A 232 7.47 15.85 -6.06
N SER A 233 6.36 16.46 -5.61
CA SER A 233 5.59 15.93 -4.48
C SER A 233 5.08 14.51 -4.70
N ARG A 234 4.90 14.08 -5.96
CA ARG A 234 4.34 12.76 -6.32
C ARG A 234 5.32 11.79 -6.97
N ILE A 235 6.39 12.29 -7.59
CA ILE A 235 7.33 11.47 -8.37
C ILE A 235 8.75 11.74 -7.89
N LYS A 236 9.46 10.66 -7.54
CA LYS A 236 10.90 10.67 -7.25
C LYS A 236 11.61 9.71 -8.19
N SER A 237 12.69 10.15 -8.83
CA SER A 237 13.47 9.29 -9.74
C SER A 237 14.78 8.80 -9.15
N PHE A 238 15.12 7.55 -9.43
CA PHE A 238 16.35 6.89 -9.01
C PHE A 238 17.02 6.22 -10.20
N VAL A 239 18.36 6.24 -10.22
CA VAL A 239 19.14 5.47 -11.20
C VAL A 239 19.42 4.09 -10.61
N ILE A 240 19.09 3.04 -11.36
CA ILE A 240 19.20 1.65 -10.93
C ILE A 240 20.18 0.86 -11.83
N PRO A 241 20.83 -0.19 -11.30
CA PRO A 241 20.74 -0.71 -9.92
C PRO A 241 21.39 0.23 -8.90
N LEU A 242 20.83 0.30 -7.69
CA LEU A 242 21.42 1.09 -6.61
C LEU A 242 22.79 0.52 -6.20
N SER A 243 23.82 1.37 -6.17
CA SER A 243 25.20 0.99 -5.78
C SER A 243 25.73 1.75 -4.57
N ASN A 244 25.03 2.81 -4.14
CA ASN A 244 25.38 3.61 -2.98
C ASN A 244 24.09 4.15 -2.34
N TYR A 245 23.67 3.54 -1.23
CA TYR A 245 22.47 3.94 -0.50
C TYR A 245 22.68 3.82 1.01
N SER A 246 21.80 4.47 1.76
CA SER A 246 21.74 4.40 3.22
C SER A 246 20.33 4.05 3.70
N LEU A 247 20.21 3.74 4.99
CA LEU A 247 18.92 3.47 5.62
C LEU A 247 18.79 4.15 6.97
N ASP A 248 17.55 4.46 7.34
CA ASP A 248 17.19 4.73 8.72
C ASP A 248 16.90 3.39 9.40
N ALA A 249 17.86 2.89 10.19
CA ALA A 249 17.85 1.52 10.71
C ALA A 249 16.92 1.29 11.90
N ASN A 250 16.29 2.35 12.40
CA ASN A 250 15.44 2.27 13.57
C ASN A 250 14.14 1.51 13.25
N TYR A 251 13.92 0.38 13.91
CA TYR A 251 12.79 -0.53 13.66
C TYR A 251 12.64 -0.94 12.18
N PHE A 252 13.76 -1.03 11.46
CA PHE A 252 13.79 -1.25 10.02
C PHE A 252 14.21 -2.70 9.71
N PRO A 253 13.49 -3.42 8.84
CA PRO A 253 13.78 -4.83 8.55
C PRO A 253 14.94 -4.97 7.54
N VAL A 254 16.17 -4.99 8.06
CA VAL A 254 17.42 -5.16 7.31
C VAL A 254 17.52 -6.52 6.64
N SER A 255 16.89 -7.55 7.20
CA SER A 255 16.87 -8.93 6.70
C SER A 255 16.44 -9.05 5.23
N PHE A 256 15.60 -8.15 4.70
CA PHE A 256 15.31 -8.12 3.26
C PHE A 256 16.54 -7.81 2.40
N PHE A 257 17.39 -6.89 2.86
CA PHE A 257 18.65 -6.56 2.20
C PHE A 257 19.65 -7.71 2.29
N GLU A 258 19.60 -8.49 3.37
CA GLU A 258 20.40 -9.71 3.51
C GLU A 258 19.98 -10.79 2.53
N LEU A 259 18.68 -11.07 2.44
CA LEU A 259 18.08 -12.04 1.51
C LEU A 259 18.44 -11.73 0.06
N LEU A 260 18.42 -10.45 -0.31
CA LEU A 260 18.81 -9.99 -1.64
C LEU A 260 20.32 -9.82 -1.84
N GLY A 261 21.16 -9.97 -0.80
CA GLY A 261 22.61 -9.77 -0.92
C GLY A 261 23.01 -8.32 -1.22
N LEU A 262 22.26 -7.36 -0.69
CA LEU A 262 22.46 -5.93 -0.95
C LEU A 262 23.42 -5.25 0.05
N LEU A 263 23.74 -5.90 1.18
CA LEU A 263 24.63 -5.34 2.22
C LEU A 263 25.93 -4.69 1.67
N PRO A 264 26.64 -5.26 0.67
CA PRO A 264 27.86 -4.65 0.13
C PRO A 264 27.72 -3.23 -0.42
N ASN A 265 26.53 -2.93 -0.95
CA ASN A 265 26.21 -1.65 -1.59
C ASN A 265 25.61 -0.63 -0.61
N MET A 266 25.29 -1.06 0.62
CA MET A 266 24.92 -0.17 1.70
C MET A 266 26.18 0.55 2.19
N LYS A 267 26.07 1.87 2.40
CA LYS A 267 27.21 2.72 2.76
C LYS A 267 26.97 3.58 4.00
N GLY A 268 25.75 3.65 4.49
CA GLY A 268 25.48 4.31 5.77
C GLY A 268 24.16 3.89 6.39
N ALA A 269 24.07 4.02 7.71
CA ALA A 269 22.86 3.74 8.46
C ALA A 269 22.82 4.52 9.78
N THR A 270 21.61 4.85 10.27
CA THR A 270 21.39 5.80 11.38
C THR A 270 21.55 5.21 12.78
N THR A 271 21.53 3.89 12.94
CA THR A 271 21.61 3.23 14.25
C THR A 271 22.13 1.79 14.16
N GLU A 272 22.81 1.35 15.22
CA GLU A 272 23.23 -0.04 15.42
C GLU A 272 22.14 -0.89 16.12
N MET A 273 20.97 -0.30 16.42
CA MET A 273 19.82 -1.00 17.00
C MET A 273 19.10 -1.85 15.94
N VAL A 274 19.80 -2.83 15.39
CA VAL A 274 19.34 -3.74 14.33
C VAL A 274 19.51 -5.19 14.73
N ALA A 275 18.64 -6.08 14.25
CA ALA A 275 18.71 -7.52 14.52
C ALA A 275 19.49 -8.31 13.46
N SER A 276 20.37 -7.63 12.70
CA SER A 276 21.21 -8.23 11.67
C SER A 276 22.66 -8.38 12.15
N PRO A 277 23.13 -9.60 12.49
CA PRO A 277 24.52 -9.84 12.89
C PRO A 277 25.53 -9.34 11.84
N CYS A 278 25.20 -9.53 10.55
CA CYS A 278 26.12 -9.21 9.47
C CYS A 278 26.20 -7.71 9.21
N LEU A 279 25.11 -6.95 9.39
CA LEU A 279 25.19 -5.50 9.35
C LEU A 279 26.04 -4.95 10.51
N LEU A 280 25.87 -5.48 11.73
CA LEU A 280 26.69 -5.12 12.89
C LEU A 280 28.17 -5.42 12.67
N LYS A 281 28.49 -6.54 12.02
CA LYS A 281 29.88 -6.87 11.65
C LYS A 281 30.46 -5.84 10.68
N LEU A 282 29.69 -5.42 9.67
CA LEU A 282 30.12 -4.38 8.73
C LEU A 282 30.31 -3.01 9.38
N TYR A 283 29.52 -2.68 10.40
CA TYR A 283 29.75 -1.50 11.25
C TYR A 283 31.09 -1.59 12.00
N ASN A 284 31.35 -2.71 12.68
CA ASN A 284 32.60 -2.92 13.41
C ASN A 284 33.85 -2.87 12.52
N GLU A 285 33.72 -3.32 11.27
CA GLU A 285 34.79 -3.27 10.27
C GLU A 285 34.94 -1.89 9.60
N GLY A 286 34.08 -0.92 9.93
CA GLY A 286 34.10 0.43 9.38
C GLY A 286 33.63 0.52 7.92
N GLN A 287 32.92 -0.50 7.42
CA GLN A 287 32.41 -0.54 6.05
C GLN A 287 31.10 0.26 5.88
N ILE A 288 30.34 0.45 6.97
CA ILE A 288 29.11 1.24 7.02
C ILE A 288 29.33 2.48 7.87
N GLN A 289 29.02 3.65 7.31
CA GLN A 289 29.09 4.91 8.04
C GLN A 289 27.88 5.07 8.97
N MET A 290 28.13 5.39 10.24
CA MET A 290 27.08 5.82 11.16
C MET A 290 26.62 7.25 10.80
N LEU A 291 25.32 7.44 10.63
CA LEU A 291 24.73 8.71 10.19
C LEU A 291 23.91 9.37 11.28
N ASN A 292 23.97 10.70 11.39
CA ASN A 292 23.14 11.43 12.35
C ASN A 292 21.71 11.61 11.79
N ARG A 293 20.73 10.93 12.41
CA ARG A 293 19.30 11.06 12.07
C ARG A 293 18.81 12.52 12.05
N SER A 294 19.40 13.37 12.90
CA SER A 294 19.01 14.77 13.07
C SER A 294 19.60 15.71 12.02
N GLU A 295 20.50 15.21 11.15
CA GLU A 295 21.19 16.01 10.14
C GLU A 295 20.83 15.54 8.71
N PRO A 296 19.68 15.95 8.15
CA PRO A 296 19.23 15.50 6.83
C PRO A 296 20.20 15.72 5.67
N GLN A 297 21.17 16.63 5.83
CA GLN A 297 22.19 16.90 4.82
C GLN A 297 23.12 15.70 4.61
N GLU A 298 23.40 14.91 5.64
CA GLU A 298 24.24 13.70 5.53
C GLU A 298 23.65 12.70 4.53
N PHE A 299 22.32 12.62 4.43
CA PHE A 299 21.65 11.70 3.53
C PHE A 299 21.77 12.11 2.07
N SER A 300 21.99 13.39 1.78
CA SER A 300 21.95 13.94 0.41
C SER A 300 23.03 13.38 -0.52
N HIS A 301 24.11 12.84 0.05
CA HIS A 301 25.23 12.22 -0.68
C HIS A 301 24.91 10.80 -1.18
N TYR A 302 23.85 10.17 -0.66
CA TYR A 302 23.44 8.83 -1.05
C TYR A 302 22.43 8.86 -2.20
N THR A 303 22.50 7.86 -3.08
CA THR A 303 21.56 7.73 -4.22
C THR A 303 20.14 7.54 -3.74
N ALA A 304 19.97 6.73 -2.68
CA ALA A 304 18.72 6.50 -2.00
C ALA A 304 18.97 6.47 -0.48
N HIS A 305 18.01 6.96 0.28
CA HIS A 305 17.94 6.81 1.73
C HIS A 305 16.61 6.16 2.09
N PHE A 306 16.63 4.92 2.57
CA PHE A 306 15.44 4.15 2.89
C PHE A 306 14.92 4.49 4.28
N VAL A 307 13.62 4.74 4.40
CA VAL A 307 12.97 5.09 5.68
C VAL A 307 11.67 4.33 5.86
N GLN A 308 11.36 3.99 7.10
CA GLN A 308 10.05 3.42 7.47
C GLN A 308 9.03 4.50 7.83
N ASP A 309 9.50 5.66 8.31
CA ASP A 309 8.64 6.76 8.77
C ASP A 309 8.38 7.78 7.66
N ASN A 310 7.09 8.10 7.45
CA ASN A 310 6.63 9.09 6.47
C ASN A 310 6.19 10.43 7.11
N THR A 311 6.31 10.62 8.43
CA THR A 311 5.72 11.75 9.17
C THR A 311 6.28 13.12 8.80
N ASN A 312 7.49 13.20 8.22
CA ASN A 312 8.16 14.46 7.87
C ASN A 312 8.31 14.68 6.35
N GLN A 313 7.23 14.46 5.57
CA GLN A 313 7.29 14.56 4.10
C GLN A 313 7.73 15.94 3.55
N GLN A 314 7.51 17.03 4.31
CA GLN A 314 7.76 18.41 3.85
C GLN A 314 9.25 18.79 3.82
N THR A 315 10.13 18.05 4.49
CA THR A 315 11.57 18.33 4.58
C THR A 315 12.45 17.26 3.94
N GLN A 316 11.86 16.16 3.45
CA GLN A 316 12.62 15.06 2.86
C GLN A 316 13.12 15.39 1.46
N SER A 317 14.43 15.26 1.28
CA SER A 317 15.08 15.41 -0.02
C SER A 317 14.63 14.35 -1.04
N CYS A 318 14.98 14.59 -2.29
CA CYS A 318 14.54 13.81 -3.45
C CYS A 318 15.00 12.34 -3.46
N ASN A 319 15.96 11.99 -2.60
CA ASN A 319 16.55 10.66 -2.52
C ASN A 319 15.93 9.76 -1.43
N PHE A 320 14.94 10.26 -0.66
CA PHE A 320 14.24 9.43 0.32
C PHE A 320 13.28 8.44 -0.35
N VAL A 321 13.36 7.17 0.06
CA VAL A 321 12.50 6.07 -0.37
C VAL A 321 11.79 5.50 0.86
N THR A 322 10.46 5.51 0.84
CA THR A 322 9.64 4.90 1.89
C THR A 322 9.55 3.39 1.67
N PHE A 323 9.91 2.61 2.69
CA PHE A 323 9.88 1.14 2.71
C PHE A 323 9.21 0.68 4.00
N VAL A 324 7.98 0.18 3.91
CA VAL A 324 7.10 -0.05 5.07
C VAL A 324 6.41 -1.41 4.95
N PRO A 325 7.17 -2.52 4.89
CA PRO A 325 6.57 -3.85 4.85
C PRO A 325 5.66 -4.08 6.06
N VAL A 326 6.01 -3.55 7.24
CA VAL A 326 5.23 -3.68 8.48
C VAL A 326 3.81 -3.06 8.40
N GLY A 327 3.53 -2.21 7.41
CA GLY A 327 2.19 -1.64 7.25
C GLY A 327 1.19 -2.59 6.58
N GLU A 328 1.66 -3.68 5.96
CA GLU A 328 0.79 -4.70 5.38
C GLU A 328 0.08 -5.51 6.46
N GLN A 329 -1.10 -6.03 6.10
CA GLN A 329 -2.06 -6.62 7.03
C GLN A 329 -1.96 -8.14 7.14
N ASP A 330 -1.29 -8.80 6.21
CA ASP A 330 -1.09 -10.26 6.19
C ASP A 330 0.41 -10.62 6.19
N PRO A 331 0.82 -11.70 6.87
CA PRO A 331 2.21 -12.17 6.85
C PRO A 331 2.85 -12.27 5.46
N LEU A 332 2.15 -12.79 4.45
CA LEU A 332 2.71 -12.94 3.09
C LEU A 332 2.82 -11.60 2.36
N GLN A 333 1.85 -10.70 2.58
CA GLN A 333 1.91 -9.33 2.05
C GLN A 333 3.18 -8.62 2.53
N ARG A 334 3.51 -8.75 3.83
CA ARG A 334 4.74 -8.18 4.42
C ARG A 334 5.99 -8.72 3.74
N ALA A 335 6.07 -10.03 3.50
CA ALA A 335 7.22 -10.66 2.86
C ALA A 335 7.37 -10.30 1.37
N GLU A 336 6.28 -9.99 0.67
CA GLU A 336 6.34 -9.66 -0.77
C GLU A 336 7.06 -8.34 -1.06
N TRP A 337 7.25 -7.48 -0.05
CA TRP A 337 8.08 -6.28 -0.16
C TRP A 337 9.55 -6.57 -0.51
N ILE A 338 10.00 -7.84 -0.47
CA ILE A 338 11.28 -8.21 -1.08
C ILE A 338 11.32 -7.89 -2.58
N LYS A 339 10.18 -8.02 -3.29
CA LYS A 339 10.06 -7.64 -4.71
C LYS A 339 10.22 -6.13 -4.88
N TYR A 340 9.68 -5.33 -3.96
CA TYR A 340 9.86 -3.86 -3.96
C TYR A 340 11.35 -3.49 -4.00
N LEU A 341 12.17 -4.07 -3.11
CA LEU A 341 13.62 -3.83 -3.10
C LEU A 341 14.33 -4.45 -4.30
N GLY A 342 13.90 -5.64 -4.73
CA GLY A 342 14.46 -6.33 -5.90
C GLY A 342 14.45 -5.44 -7.16
N VAL A 343 13.39 -4.67 -7.36
CA VAL A 343 13.27 -3.74 -8.51
C VAL A 343 14.32 -2.61 -8.45
N PHE A 344 14.61 -2.05 -7.26
CA PHE A 344 15.65 -1.03 -7.07
C PHE A 344 17.06 -1.56 -7.38
N ALA A 345 17.27 -2.86 -7.21
CA ALA A 345 18.57 -3.50 -7.38
C ALA A 345 18.72 -4.27 -8.72
N ASN A 346 17.70 -4.28 -9.59
CA ASN A 346 17.64 -5.18 -10.76
C ASN A 346 17.77 -6.68 -10.39
N MET A 347 17.21 -7.06 -9.24
CA MET A 347 17.27 -8.41 -8.68
C MET A 347 15.91 -9.12 -8.67
N GLU A 348 15.05 -8.85 -9.65
CA GLU A 348 13.72 -9.46 -9.76
C GLU A 348 13.73 -10.99 -9.70
N VAL A 349 14.68 -11.63 -10.38
CA VAL A 349 14.78 -13.10 -10.41
C VAL A 349 14.96 -13.65 -9.00
N ARG A 350 15.96 -13.14 -8.27
CA ARG A 350 16.24 -13.55 -6.90
C ARG A 350 15.09 -13.20 -5.95
N ALA A 351 14.50 -12.01 -6.09
CA ALA A 351 13.38 -11.60 -5.26
C ALA A 351 12.17 -12.52 -5.44
N ASN A 352 11.88 -12.92 -6.68
CA ASN A 352 10.83 -13.89 -6.99
C ASN A 352 11.17 -15.27 -6.42
N GLU A 353 12.39 -15.78 -6.64
CA GLU A 353 12.84 -17.09 -6.10
C GLU A 353 12.69 -17.18 -4.58
N ILE A 354 13.12 -16.14 -3.85
CA ILE A 354 13.00 -16.10 -2.39
C ILE A 354 11.54 -16.03 -1.97
N TYR A 355 10.75 -15.15 -2.59
CA TYR A 355 9.34 -15.01 -2.24
C TYR A 355 8.54 -16.28 -2.52
N ASP A 356 8.82 -16.95 -3.64
CA ASP A 356 8.17 -18.20 -4.03
C ASP A 356 8.53 -19.33 -3.04
N ALA A 357 9.80 -19.39 -2.59
CA ALA A 357 10.24 -20.34 -1.57
C ALA A 357 9.54 -20.10 -0.22
N ILE A 358 9.49 -18.84 0.24
CA ILE A 358 8.79 -18.43 1.47
C ILE A 358 7.31 -18.79 1.38
N THR A 359 6.65 -18.39 0.29
CA THR A 359 5.21 -18.60 0.09
C THR A 359 4.87 -20.09 0.03
N SER A 360 5.68 -20.88 -0.66
CA SER A 360 5.50 -22.33 -0.75
C SER A 360 5.66 -22.98 0.62
N ASN A 361 6.65 -22.57 1.41
CA ASN A 361 6.86 -23.13 2.74
C ASN A 361 5.76 -22.70 3.73
N TYR A 362 5.35 -21.44 3.71
CA TYR A 362 4.24 -20.92 4.51
C TYR A 362 2.95 -21.70 4.24
N LYS A 363 2.53 -21.82 2.98
CA LYS A 363 1.31 -22.56 2.60
C LYS A 363 1.39 -24.04 2.99
N CYS A 364 2.57 -24.62 2.94
CA CYS A 364 2.80 -26.00 3.35
C CYS A 364 2.65 -26.18 4.88
N LEU A 365 3.10 -25.22 5.68
CA LEU A 365 2.90 -25.19 7.14
C LEU A 365 1.42 -25.00 7.51
N VAL A 366 0.70 -24.10 6.84
CA VAL A 366 -0.76 -23.93 7.04
C VAL A 366 -1.51 -25.25 6.84
N ASN A 367 -1.17 -25.99 5.77
CA ASN A 367 -1.77 -27.30 5.51
C ASN A 367 -1.42 -28.35 6.58
N SER A 368 -0.19 -28.33 7.11
CA SER A 368 0.20 -29.19 8.25
C SER A 368 -0.62 -28.84 9.50
N ALA A 369 -0.70 -27.55 9.85
CA ALA A 369 -1.43 -27.07 11.02
C ALA A 369 -2.92 -27.46 10.97
N ALA A 370 -3.56 -27.32 9.80
CA ALA A 370 -4.96 -27.70 9.59
C ALA A 370 -5.24 -29.19 9.86
N ASN A 371 -4.25 -30.08 9.77
CA ASN A 371 -4.43 -31.48 10.13
C ASN A 371 -4.46 -31.71 11.66
N LYS A 372 -3.83 -30.83 12.44
CA LYS A 372 -3.74 -30.93 13.90
C LYS A 372 -5.02 -30.48 14.61
N THR A 373 -5.82 -29.61 13.98
CA THR A 373 -7.02 -28.99 14.58
C THR A 373 -8.24 -29.90 14.70
N LYS A 374 -8.20 -31.13 14.19
CA LYS A 374 -9.37 -32.04 14.14
C LYS A 374 -9.91 -32.49 15.50
N LYS A 375 -9.15 -32.28 16.58
CA LYS A 375 -9.51 -32.72 17.94
C LYS A 375 -9.60 -31.59 18.96
N PHE A 376 -8.82 -30.54 18.76
CA PHE A 376 -8.65 -29.45 19.70
C PHE A 376 -8.13 -28.23 18.96
N LYS A 377 -8.59 -27.05 19.34
CA LYS A 377 -8.21 -25.77 18.76
C LYS A 377 -7.90 -24.80 19.91
N PRO A 378 -6.62 -24.56 20.22
CA PRO A 378 -6.25 -23.76 21.38
C PRO A 378 -6.72 -22.30 21.23
N ILE A 379 -7.28 -21.73 22.29
CA ILE A 379 -7.64 -20.30 22.37
C ILE A 379 -6.39 -19.50 22.76
N VAL A 380 -6.03 -18.52 21.93
CA VAL A 380 -4.79 -17.75 22.05
C VAL A 380 -5.08 -16.30 22.42
N ALA A 381 -4.51 -15.88 23.54
CA ALA A 381 -4.48 -14.50 24.00
C ALA A 381 -3.18 -13.84 23.59
N TRP A 382 -3.18 -13.10 22.47
CA TRP A 382 -2.06 -12.20 22.17
C TRP A 382 -2.38 -10.83 22.74
N MET A 383 -1.61 -10.40 23.73
CA MET A 383 -1.93 -9.21 24.52
C MET A 383 -0.72 -8.39 24.88
N GLU A 384 -0.93 -7.13 25.22
CA GLU A 384 0.11 -6.20 25.65
C GLU A 384 -0.43 -5.24 26.71
N LEU A 385 0.47 -4.83 27.61
CA LEU A 385 0.22 -3.80 28.61
C LEU A 385 0.75 -2.46 28.10
N ILE A 386 -0.14 -1.47 27.99
CA ILE A 386 0.18 -0.09 27.61
C ILE A 386 -0.46 0.84 28.65
N ASP A 387 0.33 1.73 29.26
CA ASP A 387 -0.14 2.73 30.22
C ASP A 387 -1.10 2.16 31.29
N ASP A 388 -0.70 1.07 31.95
CA ASP A 388 -1.47 0.34 32.99
C ASP A 388 -2.79 -0.29 32.50
N ALA A 389 -3.00 -0.40 31.19
CA ALA A 389 -4.14 -1.10 30.60
C ALA A 389 -3.71 -2.27 29.70
N TRP A 390 -4.26 -3.44 29.97
CA TRP A 390 -4.10 -4.60 29.09
C TRP A 390 -5.01 -4.48 27.88
N SER A 391 -4.49 -4.82 26.71
CA SER A 391 -5.25 -4.90 25.46
C SER A 391 -4.91 -6.18 24.72
N PHE A 392 -5.90 -6.76 24.05
CA PHE A 392 -5.68 -7.87 23.13
C PHE A 392 -5.40 -7.32 21.74
N THR A 393 -4.63 -8.07 20.95
CA THR A 393 -4.24 -7.60 19.62
C THR A 393 -5.43 -7.47 18.68
N GLU A 394 -5.49 -6.34 17.99
CA GLU A 394 -6.38 -6.13 16.84
C GLU A 394 -5.62 -6.19 15.51
N GLU A 395 -4.31 -6.41 15.55
CA GLU A 395 -3.47 -6.37 14.36
C GLU A 395 -3.77 -7.57 13.46
N PRO A 396 -4.27 -7.36 12.22
CA PRO A 396 -4.76 -8.44 11.38
C PRO A 396 -3.71 -9.52 11.10
N TYR A 397 -2.44 -9.14 11.00
CA TYR A 397 -1.37 -10.09 10.71
C TYR A 397 -1.11 -11.05 11.88
N LYS A 398 -1.24 -10.59 13.14
CA LYS A 398 -1.11 -11.43 14.34
C LYS A 398 -2.29 -12.38 14.46
N LEU A 399 -3.50 -11.87 14.23
CA LEU A 399 -4.73 -12.69 14.20
C LEU A 399 -4.65 -13.77 13.11
N LYS A 400 -4.16 -13.39 11.93
CA LYS A 400 -3.96 -14.29 10.79
C LYS A 400 -2.94 -15.38 11.09
N TYR A 401 -1.82 -15.03 11.73
CA TYR A 401 -0.83 -16.00 12.18
C TYR A 401 -1.42 -17.07 13.12
N ILE A 402 -2.27 -16.66 14.07
CA ILE A 402 -2.94 -17.59 15.00
C ILE A 402 -3.85 -18.55 14.23
N GLU A 403 -4.67 -18.02 13.32
CA GLU A 403 -5.58 -18.83 12.48
C GLU A 403 -4.81 -19.83 11.62
N ASP A 404 -3.75 -19.36 10.95
CA ASP A 404 -2.92 -20.16 10.06
C ASP A 404 -2.09 -21.22 10.81
N ALA A 405 -1.75 -20.96 12.07
CA ALA A 405 -1.14 -21.94 12.96
C ALA A 405 -2.14 -22.96 13.51
N GLY A 406 -3.44 -22.82 13.23
CA GLY A 406 -4.49 -23.72 13.70
C GLY A 406 -5.05 -23.38 15.08
N GLY A 407 -4.80 -22.17 15.59
CA GLY A 407 -5.36 -21.65 16.83
C GLY A 407 -6.67 -20.88 16.63
N GLU A 408 -7.29 -20.51 17.74
CA GLU A 408 -8.46 -19.64 17.80
C GLU A 408 -8.09 -18.32 18.48
N ASN A 409 -8.39 -17.20 17.83
CA ASN A 409 -8.28 -15.89 18.46
C ASN A 409 -9.35 -15.74 19.54
N ILE A 410 -9.07 -14.96 20.58
CA ILE A 410 -10.10 -14.48 21.51
C ILE A 410 -11.23 -13.78 20.73
N ASP A 411 -12.46 -13.91 21.24
CA ASP A 411 -13.66 -13.32 20.65
C ASP A 411 -13.46 -11.84 20.28
N ALA A 412 -13.84 -11.48 19.05
CA ALA A 412 -13.62 -10.14 18.51
C ALA A 412 -14.35 -9.02 19.27
N SER A 413 -15.34 -9.33 20.10
CA SER A 413 -16.00 -8.36 21.00
C SER A 413 -15.12 -8.01 22.20
N ILE A 414 -14.24 -8.91 22.63
CA ILE A 414 -13.30 -8.72 23.75
C ILE A 414 -12.09 -7.91 23.28
N ASN A 415 -11.60 -8.15 22.07
CA ASN A 415 -10.37 -7.50 21.57
C ASN A 415 -10.47 -5.98 21.39
N LYS A 416 -11.69 -5.40 21.43
CA LYS A 416 -11.96 -3.96 21.28
C LYS A 416 -11.95 -3.17 22.59
N VAL A 417 -11.65 -3.84 23.69
CA VAL A 417 -11.70 -3.29 25.04
C VAL A 417 -10.30 -3.32 25.65
N THR A 418 -9.96 -2.24 26.34
CA THR A 418 -8.76 -2.15 27.18
C THR A 418 -9.16 -2.34 28.64
N TYR A 419 -8.37 -3.10 29.39
CA TYR A 419 -8.64 -3.46 30.78
C TYR A 419 -7.65 -2.76 31.70
N ASN A 420 -8.09 -1.71 32.39
CA ASN A 420 -7.21 -0.94 33.27
C ASN A 420 -7.00 -1.67 34.60
N ILE A 421 -5.76 -1.98 34.96
CA ILE A 421 -5.44 -2.75 36.18
C ILE A 421 -5.78 -2.02 37.48
N SER A 422 -5.96 -0.70 37.42
CA SER A 422 -6.38 0.13 38.56
C SER A 422 -7.90 0.09 38.80
N ILE A 423 -8.67 -0.45 37.84
CA ILE A 423 -10.13 -0.57 37.92
C ILE A 423 -10.46 -2.02 38.27
N ASN A 424 -11.07 -2.24 39.44
CA ASN A 424 -11.36 -3.60 39.93
C ASN A 424 -12.25 -4.40 38.97
N ASP A 425 -13.28 -3.77 38.38
CA ASP A 425 -14.18 -4.44 37.43
C ASP A 425 -13.47 -4.86 36.14
N ASP A 426 -12.52 -4.07 35.64
CA ASP A 426 -11.72 -4.40 34.45
C ASP A 426 -10.75 -5.54 34.77
N LEU A 427 -10.13 -5.50 35.95
CA LEU A 427 -9.22 -6.53 36.43
C LEU A 427 -9.93 -7.89 36.57
N GLU A 428 -11.10 -7.91 37.21
CA GLU A 428 -11.92 -9.13 37.35
C GLU A 428 -12.34 -9.68 35.98
N GLN A 429 -12.73 -8.80 35.04
CA GLN A 429 -13.06 -9.21 33.67
C GLN A 429 -11.86 -9.80 32.94
N LEU A 430 -10.69 -9.15 33.01
CA LEU A 430 -9.45 -9.62 32.40
C LEU A 430 -9.08 -11.00 32.92
N HIS A 431 -9.11 -11.19 34.24
CA HIS A 431 -8.81 -12.49 34.86
C HIS A 431 -9.81 -13.57 34.44
N ALA A 432 -11.11 -13.24 34.40
CA ALA A 432 -12.13 -14.17 33.93
C ALA A 432 -11.91 -14.60 32.47
N ILE A 433 -11.50 -13.67 31.59
CA ILE A 433 -11.13 -13.99 30.21
C ILE A 433 -9.92 -14.92 30.19
N LEU A 434 -8.87 -14.60 30.96
CA LEU A 434 -7.64 -15.41 31.03
C LEU A 434 -7.87 -16.81 31.63
N CYS A 435 -8.95 -17.05 32.38
CA CYS A 435 -9.34 -18.40 32.78
C CYS A 435 -9.84 -19.26 31.60
N THR A 436 -10.19 -18.65 30.45
CA THR A 436 -10.72 -19.35 29.26
C THR A 436 -9.67 -19.61 28.17
N VAL A 437 -8.44 -19.11 28.34
CA VAL A 437 -7.40 -19.16 27.31
C VAL A 437 -6.41 -20.31 27.55
N ASP A 438 -5.99 -20.96 26.47
CA ASP A 438 -5.05 -22.08 26.52
C ASP A 438 -3.60 -21.61 26.39
N VAL A 439 -3.39 -20.50 25.66
CA VAL A 439 -2.07 -19.96 25.34
C VAL A 439 -2.08 -18.45 25.50
N VAL A 440 -1.06 -17.91 26.17
CA VAL A 440 -0.82 -16.46 26.27
C VAL A 440 0.47 -16.10 25.54
N ILE A 441 0.37 -15.10 24.68
CA ILE A 441 1.50 -14.44 24.03
C ILE A 441 1.54 -12.99 24.51
N ASP A 442 2.55 -12.69 25.31
CA ASP A 442 2.80 -11.35 25.85
C ASP A 442 3.68 -10.55 24.87
N GLY A 443 3.09 -9.49 24.32
CA GLY A 443 3.72 -8.51 23.44
C GLY A 443 4.18 -7.24 24.15
N THR A 444 4.11 -7.19 25.48
CA THR A 444 4.43 -5.97 26.26
C THR A 444 5.86 -5.51 26.02
N PHE A 445 6.01 -4.23 25.67
CA PHE A 445 7.32 -3.60 25.58
C PHE A 445 8.01 -3.57 26.95
N THR A 446 9.28 -3.96 26.98
CA THR A 446 10.13 -3.88 28.16
C THR A 446 11.51 -3.35 27.77
N PRO A 447 12.10 -2.42 28.53
CA PRO A 447 13.47 -1.97 28.31
C PRO A 447 14.53 -3.01 28.73
N ASP A 448 14.12 -4.06 29.46
CA ASP A 448 14.98 -5.16 29.88
C ASP A 448 14.31 -6.51 29.60
N PRO A 449 14.33 -6.99 28.33
CA PRO A 449 13.75 -8.28 27.96
C PRO A 449 14.50 -9.47 28.56
N VAL A 450 15.77 -9.30 28.93
CA VAL A 450 16.61 -10.36 29.50
C VAL A 450 16.14 -10.72 30.91
N SER A 451 15.80 -9.72 31.72
CA SER A 451 15.29 -9.95 33.09
C SER A 451 13.79 -10.27 33.13
N TYR A 452 13.05 -10.00 32.06
CA TYR A 452 11.60 -10.21 32.00
C TYR A 452 11.25 -11.70 32.00
N ASN A 453 10.54 -12.16 33.02
CA ASN A 453 10.18 -13.57 33.24
C ASN A 453 8.68 -13.74 33.59
N ALA A 454 8.27 -14.98 33.87
CA ALA A 454 6.87 -15.29 34.23
C ALA A 454 6.39 -14.52 35.47
N THR A 455 7.26 -14.29 36.46
CA THR A 455 6.93 -13.51 37.66
C THR A 455 6.66 -12.05 37.30
N SER A 456 7.45 -11.45 36.41
CA SER A 456 7.22 -10.09 35.90
C SER A 456 5.85 -9.97 35.24
N PHE A 457 5.49 -10.94 34.39
CA PHE A 457 4.17 -10.99 33.74
C PHE A 457 3.03 -11.10 34.77
N LEU A 458 3.15 -12.03 35.73
CA LEU A 458 2.11 -12.24 36.76
C LEU A 458 1.96 -11.06 37.71
N GLN A 459 3.06 -10.35 38.03
CA GLN A 459 3.02 -9.10 38.78
C GLN A 459 2.25 -8.01 38.02
N ASN A 460 2.49 -7.90 36.71
CA ASN A 460 1.78 -6.95 35.85
C ASN A 460 0.29 -7.28 35.65
N LEU A 461 -0.10 -8.56 35.78
CA LEU A 461 -1.50 -8.96 35.79
C LEU A 461 -2.23 -8.64 37.10
N ASN A 462 -1.50 -8.27 38.17
CA ASN A 462 -2.04 -7.96 39.49
C ASN A 462 -3.04 -9.04 39.99
N VAL A 463 -2.61 -10.30 39.99
CA VAL A 463 -3.45 -11.46 40.28
C VAL A 463 -2.97 -12.24 41.51
N ASP A 464 -3.87 -12.43 42.48
CA ASP A 464 -3.60 -13.19 43.70
C ASP A 464 -3.86 -14.71 43.53
N ASP A 465 -4.96 -15.08 42.85
CA ASP A 465 -5.33 -16.48 42.59
C ASP A 465 -5.14 -16.83 41.10
N GLN A 466 -4.19 -17.72 40.84
CA GLN A 466 -3.81 -18.16 39.50
C GLN A 466 -4.39 -19.55 39.16
N SER A 467 -5.23 -20.12 40.03
CA SER A 467 -5.68 -21.51 39.95
C SER A 467 -6.51 -21.81 38.69
N CYS A 468 -7.18 -20.82 38.12
CA CYS A 468 -7.98 -21.00 36.90
C CYS A 468 -7.16 -20.89 35.60
N PHE A 469 -5.91 -20.41 35.65
CA PHE A 469 -5.14 -20.13 34.44
C PHE A 469 -4.61 -21.42 33.81
N GLY A 470 -5.39 -21.95 32.85
CA GLY A 470 -5.05 -23.14 32.08
C GLY A 470 -3.68 -23.02 31.41
N PHE A 471 -3.37 -21.86 30.82
CA PHE A 471 -2.09 -21.60 30.17
C PHE A 471 -0.87 -21.77 31.11
N LEU A 472 -0.99 -21.52 32.43
CA LEU A 472 0.10 -21.79 33.37
C LEU A 472 0.28 -23.29 33.60
N SER A 473 -0.84 -24.02 33.73
CA SER A 473 -0.84 -25.49 33.89
C SER A 473 -0.27 -26.20 32.67
N TYR A 474 -0.56 -25.68 31.46
CA TYR A 474 0.00 -26.17 30.19
C TYR A 474 1.40 -25.61 29.88
N GLN A 475 1.96 -24.76 30.76
CA GLN A 475 3.24 -24.08 30.55
C GLN A 475 3.29 -23.31 29.22
N SER A 476 2.22 -22.63 28.85
CA SER A 476 2.03 -21.94 27.56
C SER A 476 1.91 -20.43 27.73
N LEU A 477 2.95 -19.83 28.31
CA LEU A 477 3.14 -18.38 28.40
C LEU A 477 4.40 -17.99 27.62
N TRP A 478 4.23 -17.17 26.60
CA TRP A 478 5.25 -16.92 25.57
C TRP A 478 5.49 -15.44 25.33
N ARG A 479 6.71 -15.10 24.90
CA ARG A 479 7.08 -13.77 24.40
C ARG A 479 7.84 -13.88 23.08
N HIS A 480 7.69 -12.90 22.20
CA HIS A 480 8.36 -12.84 20.89
C HIS A 480 9.73 -12.13 20.91
N ASP A 481 10.36 -12.03 22.08
CA ASP A 481 11.65 -11.38 22.32
C ASP A 481 12.78 -12.40 22.51
N LYS A 482 12.68 -13.60 21.90
CA LYS A 482 13.73 -14.62 22.01
C LYS A 482 15.06 -14.16 21.42
N ARG A 483 15.04 -13.30 20.41
CA ARG A 483 16.23 -12.81 19.71
C ARG A 483 16.30 -11.29 19.83
N VAL A 484 17.33 -10.80 20.51
CA VAL A 484 17.49 -9.39 20.88
C VAL A 484 18.91 -8.89 20.56
N THR A 485 19.06 -7.65 20.13
CA THR A 485 20.34 -6.95 20.02
C THR A 485 20.41 -5.83 21.05
N ASN A 486 21.52 -5.73 21.78
CA ASN A 486 21.79 -4.65 22.74
C ASN A 486 20.64 -4.42 23.75
N ASN A 487 19.95 -5.50 24.13
CA ASN A 487 18.81 -5.52 25.06
C ASN A 487 17.57 -4.71 24.65
N VAL A 488 17.48 -4.21 23.41
CA VAL A 488 16.32 -3.38 23.00
C VAL A 488 15.78 -3.72 21.61
N ALA A 489 16.65 -3.96 20.62
CA ALA A 489 16.19 -4.23 19.26
C ALA A 489 15.77 -5.70 19.10
N LEU A 490 14.51 -5.94 18.74
CA LEU A 490 13.96 -7.28 18.57
C LEU A 490 14.05 -7.74 17.11
N ASP A 491 14.46 -8.98 16.89
CA ASP A 491 14.40 -9.63 15.56
C ASP A 491 12.95 -9.83 15.07
N TRP A 492 11.98 -9.68 15.98
CA TRP A 492 10.55 -9.61 15.66
C TRP A 492 10.20 -8.49 14.65
N TYR A 493 10.93 -7.37 14.68
CA TYR A 493 10.72 -6.26 13.74
C TYR A 493 11.65 -6.32 12.53
N ASP A 494 12.44 -7.38 12.40
CA ASP A 494 13.39 -7.58 11.32
C ASP A 494 13.15 -8.91 10.61
N GLY A 495 13.81 -10.00 11.02
CA GLY A 495 13.73 -11.30 10.36
C GLY A 495 12.31 -11.87 10.31
N ALA A 496 11.50 -11.64 11.35
CA ALA A 496 10.11 -12.12 11.38
C ALA A 496 9.21 -11.44 10.33
N VAL A 497 9.59 -10.26 9.85
CA VAL A 497 8.87 -9.53 8.78
C VAL A 497 9.21 -10.10 7.41
N SER A 498 10.49 -10.43 7.16
CA SER A 498 10.94 -10.95 5.87
C SER A 498 10.75 -12.46 5.72
N GLN A 499 10.66 -13.21 6.82
CA GLN A 499 10.55 -14.68 6.84
C GLN A 499 9.35 -15.14 7.70
N PRO A 500 8.11 -14.85 7.29
CA PRO A 500 6.89 -15.16 8.06
C PRO A 500 6.66 -16.66 8.29
N GLN A 501 7.24 -17.54 7.44
CA GLN A 501 7.13 -18.98 7.60
C GLN A 501 7.79 -19.49 8.90
N LEU A 502 8.81 -18.81 9.39
CA LEU A 502 9.46 -19.13 10.67
C LEU A 502 8.58 -18.75 11.86
N VAL A 503 7.90 -17.60 11.79
CA VAL A 503 6.91 -17.18 12.79
C VAL A 503 5.76 -18.18 12.84
N LEU A 504 5.26 -18.61 11.68
CA LEU A 504 4.20 -19.61 11.62
C LEU A 504 4.64 -20.97 12.19
N ALA A 505 5.85 -21.42 11.86
CA ALA A 505 6.39 -22.67 12.42
C ALA A 505 6.54 -22.61 13.95
N ASP A 506 7.02 -21.48 14.49
CA ASP A 506 7.07 -21.25 15.93
C ASP A 506 5.68 -21.34 16.55
N LEU A 507 4.68 -20.69 15.96
CA LEU A 507 3.31 -20.72 16.48
C LEU A 507 2.71 -22.12 16.41
N ILE A 508 2.98 -22.89 15.37
CA ILE A 508 2.54 -24.30 15.31
C ILE A 508 3.14 -25.10 16.48
N GLU A 509 4.39 -24.88 16.86
CA GLU A 509 5.00 -25.53 18.02
C GLU A 509 4.46 -24.99 19.36
N VAL A 510 4.17 -23.68 19.44
CA VAL A 510 3.52 -23.06 20.61
C VAL A 510 2.13 -23.65 20.86
N LEU A 511 1.34 -23.86 19.80
CA LEU A 511 -0.04 -24.37 19.89
C LEU A 511 -0.10 -25.89 19.99
N PHE A 512 0.83 -26.59 19.36
CA PHE A 512 0.87 -28.06 19.28
C PHE A 512 2.28 -28.57 19.58
N PRO A 513 2.74 -28.47 20.84
CA PRO A 513 4.11 -28.77 21.22
C PRO A 513 4.47 -30.22 20.89
N SER A 514 5.49 -30.38 20.04
CA SER A 514 6.03 -31.67 19.61
C SER A 514 7.36 -31.98 20.29
N GLY A 515 8.09 -30.94 20.73
CA GLY A 515 9.46 -31.03 21.22
C GLY A 515 10.51 -31.25 20.12
N ASN A 516 10.10 -31.35 18.86
CA ASN A 516 11.00 -31.63 17.72
C ASN A 516 11.38 -30.38 16.93
N TYR A 517 10.83 -29.22 17.29
CA TYR A 517 11.11 -27.94 16.65
C TYR A 517 11.56 -26.93 17.71
N THR A 518 12.65 -26.23 17.43
CA THR A 518 13.13 -25.13 18.28
C THR A 518 12.62 -23.82 17.73
N THR A 519 11.87 -23.08 18.53
CA THR A 519 11.34 -21.76 18.16
C THR A 519 12.45 -20.76 17.87
N THR A 520 12.24 -19.90 16.88
CA THR A 520 13.18 -18.85 16.45
C THR A 520 12.94 -17.53 17.17
N TYR A 521 11.70 -17.05 17.20
CA TYR A 521 11.30 -15.73 17.72
C TYR A 521 10.62 -15.81 19.08
N PHE A 522 9.95 -16.93 19.39
CA PHE A 522 9.21 -17.09 20.64
C PHE A 522 10.01 -17.82 21.71
N ARG A 523 10.04 -17.29 22.94
CA ARG A 523 10.57 -17.98 24.12
C ARG A 523 9.47 -18.25 25.14
N ASN A 524 9.58 -19.37 25.83
CA ASN A 524 8.63 -19.75 26.88
C ASN A 524 9.06 -19.22 28.26
N LEU A 525 8.20 -18.45 28.92
CA LEU A 525 8.52 -17.85 30.23
C LEU A 525 8.41 -18.85 31.39
N VAL A 526 7.51 -19.82 31.31
CA VAL A 526 7.30 -20.82 32.38
C VAL A 526 8.42 -21.86 32.37
N LYS A 527 8.97 -22.16 31.19
CA LYS A 527 10.14 -23.05 31.03
C LYS A 527 11.47 -22.30 31.18
N GLU A 528 11.44 -21.02 31.52
CA GLU A 528 12.62 -20.17 31.71
C GLU A 528 13.56 -20.16 30.48
N GLU A 529 12.99 -20.18 29.27
CA GLU A 529 13.80 -20.11 28.06
C GLU A 529 14.50 -18.73 27.96
N PRO A 530 15.83 -18.70 27.77
CA PRO A 530 16.57 -17.45 27.78
C PRO A 530 16.38 -16.67 26.47
N THR A 531 16.62 -15.37 26.55
CA THR A 531 16.87 -14.54 25.36
C THR A 531 18.23 -14.89 24.75
N THR A 532 18.33 -14.82 23.43
CA THR A 532 19.56 -14.93 22.66
C THR A 532 20.01 -13.55 22.22
N ASN A 533 21.20 -13.13 22.65
CA ASN A 533 21.78 -11.87 22.22
C ASN A 533 22.41 -12.00 20.83
N ILE A 534 21.97 -11.17 19.89
CA ILE A 534 22.51 -11.02 18.55
C ILE A 534 23.61 -9.97 18.59
N GLY A 535 24.81 -10.35 18.15
CA GLY A 535 25.92 -9.43 17.94
C GLY A 535 26.69 -9.73 16.65
N PRO A 536 27.71 -8.92 16.35
CA PRO A 536 28.53 -9.06 15.15
C PRO A 536 29.22 -10.43 15.03
N GLN A 537 29.54 -11.06 16.16
CA GLN A 537 30.11 -12.40 16.22
C GLN A 537 29.17 -13.51 15.72
N ASN A 538 27.87 -13.25 15.62
CA ASN A 538 26.87 -14.21 15.16
C ASN A 538 26.69 -14.19 13.62
N CYS A 539 27.49 -13.40 12.89
CA CYS A 539 27.50 -13.44 11.43
C CYS A 539 28.42 -14.58 10.95
N ASP A 540 27.85 -15.78 10.84
CA ASP A 540 28.57 -17.01 10.45
C ASP A 540 28.76 -17.18 8.93
N ARG A 541 28.21 -16.26 8.14
CA ARG A 541 28.30 -16.24 6.68
C ARG A 541 29.15 -15.09 6.16
N ASP A 542 29.55 -15.17 4.91
CA ASP A 542 30.16 -14.03 4.23
C ASP A 542 29.12 -12.91 4.09
N SER A 543 29.37 -11.77 4.75
CA SER A 543 28.49 -10.59 4.74
C SER A 543 28.33 -9.99 3.34
N LEU A 544 29.19 -10.39 2.40
CA LEU A 544 29.11 -9.98 1.00
C LEU A 544 28.20 -10.87 0.14
N THR A 545 27.73 -11.99 0.68
CA THR A 545 26.87 -12.94 -0.04
C THR A 545 25.40 -12.77 0.34
N ALA A 546 24.50 -13.21 -0.53
CA ALA A 546 23.07 -13.24 -0.23
C ALA A 546 22.76 -14.29 0.84
N MET A 547 21.80 -13.99 1.71
CA MET A 547 21.22 -14.96 2.64
C MET A 547 20.19 -15.82 1.88
N GLU A 548 20.20 -17.13 2.12
CA GLU A 548 19.11 -18.00 1.69
C GLU A 548 17.95 -17.97 2.69
N PRO A 549 16.69 -18.01 2.24
CA PRO A 549 15.56 -18.12 3.15
C PRO A 549 15.63 -19.45 3.91
N THR A 550 15.31 -19.43 5.20
CA THR A 550 15.25 -20.66 5.99
C THR A 550 13.95 -21.39 5.69
N ILE A 551 14.05 -22.66 5.30
CA ILE A 551 12.91 -23.52 4.96
C ILE A 551 12.69 -24.54 6.08
N VAL A 552 11.48 -24.55 6.64
CA VAL A 552 11.08 -25.47 7.71
C VAL A 552 10.40 -26.69 7.12
N ALA A 553 10.68 -27.88 7.65
CA ALA A 553 9.99 -29.09 7.23
C ALA A 553 8.51 -29.04 7.64
N CYS A 554 7.60 -29.29 6.69
CA CYS A 554 6.17 -29.43 6.99
C CYS A 554 5.94 -30.84 7.53
N THR A 555 5.67 -30.96 8.82
CA THR A 555 5.43 -32.26 9.49
C THR A 555 4.04 -32.36 10.07
#